data_AF-A0A7W2FZL7-F1
#
_entry.id   AF-A0A7W2FZL7-F1
#
_cell.length_a   1.000
_cell.length_b   1.000
_cell.length_c   1.000
_cell.angle_alpha   90.00
_cell.angle_beta   90.00
_cell.angle_gamma   90.00
#
_symmetry.space_group_name_H-M   'P 1'
#
loop_
_entity.id
_entity.type
_entity.pdbx_description
1 polymer ?
#
loop_
_entity_poly.entity_id
_entity_poly.type
_entity_poly.pdbx_seq_one_letter_code
_entity_poly.pdbx_strand_id
1 'polypeptide(L)'
;MNFDELQKKWDNQPEKDIEIKSEYLTKTKSLAEQIIKSFKREAIIWGVSIVFILVVPFIDIYQIKGLISFIYYFLVFQFIIFGLYYYRRFYTISKMIKQPNTFNSRESIIRLYYEFHFAIETYRSSIYVLLPTSIALFVIMSGKDKTTDIIDKFYHFNETLQTDPSFIYSVLIVGSIVILLLILFSEWVIKRFYGRYLKQLKELMNQFEE
;
A
#
# COMPACT_ATOMS: atom_id res chain seq x y z
N MET A 1 -34.90 -40.94 -2.59
CA MET A 1 -35.04 -39.50 -2.32
C MET A 1 -35.74 -38.90 -3.52
N ASN A 2 -36.96 -38.38 -3.34
CA ASN A 2 -37.79 -37.88 -4.43
C ASN A 2 -37.38 -36.45 -4.76
N PHE A 3 -37.11 -36.16 -6.04
CA PHE A 3 -36.77 -34.80 -6.49
C PHE A 3 -37.88 -33.79 -6.14
N ASP A 4 -39.14 -34.23 -6.15
CA ASP A 4 -40.30 -33.43 -5.75
C ASP A 4 -40.27 -33.02 -4.27
N GLU A 5 -39.67 -33.83 -3.38
CA GLU A 5 -39.50 -33.46 -1.97
C GLU A 5 -38.39 -32.43 -1.79
N LEU A 6 -37.35 -32.47 -2.63
CA LEU A 6 -36.29 -31.46 -2.64
C LEU A 6 -36.81 -30.14 -3.17
N GLN A 7 -37.60 -30.16 -4.25
CA GLN A 7 -38.23 -28.96 -4.81
C GLN A 7 -39.23 -28.34 -3.83
N LYS A 8 -40.09 -29.15 -3.19
CA LYS A 8 -40.98 -28.64 -2.13
C LYS A 8 -40.22 -28.07 -0.93
N LYS A 9 -39.07 -28.64 -0.55
CA LYS A 9 -38.25 -28.08 0.53
C LYS A 9 -37.55 -26.78 0.11
N TRP A 10 -37.23 -26.62 -1.17
CA TRP A 10 -36.65 -25.41 -1.73
C TRP A 10 -37.69 -24.29 -1.84
N ASP A 11 -38.89 -24.59 -2.33
CA ASP A 11 -40.01 -23.63 -2.45
C ASP A 11 -40.61 -23.25 -1.08
N ASN A 12 -40.49 -24.11 -0.07
CA ASN A 12 -40.94 -23.82 1.30
C ASN A 12 -39.81 -23.30 2.21
N GLN A 13 -38.60 -23.03 1.68
CA GLN A 13 -37.70 -22.15 2.41
C GLN A 13 -38.36 -20.78 2.43
N PRO A 14 -38.64 -20.18 3.60
CA PRO A 14 -39.03 -18.79 3.61
C PRO A 14 -37.91 -18.06 2.88
N GLU A 15 -38.25 -17.34 1.81
CA GLU A 15 -37.50 -16.17 1.42
C GLU A 15 -37.52 -15.29 2.68
N LYS A 16 -36.57 -15.53 3.59
CA LYS A 16 -36.04 -14.50 4.44
C LYS A 16 -35.39 -13.57 3.44
N ASP A 17 -36.23 -12.72 2.85
CA ASP A 17 -35.83 -11.40 2.45
C ASP A 17 -35.24 -10.84 3.74
N ILE A 18 -33.91 -10.99 3.87
CA ILE A 18 -33.18 -10.43 4.98
C ILE A 18 -33.31 -8.94 4.72
N GLU A 19 -34.38 -8.34 5.22
CA GLU A 19 -34.58 -6.90 5.21
C GLU A 19 -33.37 -6.32 5.91
N ILE A 20 -32.40 -5.92 5.10
CA ILE A 20 -31.19 -5.31 5.59
C ILE A 20 -31.66 -4.01 6.23
N LYS A 21 -31.62 -3.95 7.58
CA LYS A 21 -32.03 -2.72 8.29
C LYS A 21 -31.27 -1.54 7.68
N SER A 22 -32.01 -0.50 7.31
CA SER A 22 -31.46 0.70 6.65
C SER A 22 -30.29 1.34 7.42
N GLU A 23 -30.23 1.13 8.73
CA GLU A 23 -29.12 1.53 9.60
C GLU A 23 -27.79 0.85 9.23
N TYR A 24 -27.79 -0.44 8.88
CA TYR A 24 -26.59 -1.17 8.47
C TYR A 24 -26.10 -0.74 7.08
N LEU A 25 -27.03 -0.44 6.16
CA LEU A 25 -26.70 0.14 4.86
C LEU A 25 -26.02 1.50 5.01
N THR A 26 -26.56 2.34 5.90
CA THR A 26 -26.04 3.68 6.17
C THR A 26 -24.65 3.61 6.81
N LYS A 27 -24.45 2.72 7.79
CA LYS A 27 -23.13 2.49 8.42
C LYS A 27 -22.10 1.98 7.41
N THR A 28 -22.47 1.00 6.57
CA THR A 28 -21.55 0.43 5.58
C THR A 28 -21.17 1.45 4.50
N LYS A 29 -22.14 2.24 4.02
CA LYS A 29 -21.91 3.34 3.08
C LYS A 29 -20.97 4.40 3.67
N SER A 30 -21.19 4.80 4.92
CA SER A 30 -20.30 5.74 5.64
C SER A 30 -18.87 5.21 5.77
N LEU A 31 -18.70 3.93 6.13
CA LEU A 31 -17.37 3.31 6.21
C LEU A 31 -16.67 3.26 4.85
N ALA A 32 -17.40 2.89 3.80
CA ALA A 32 -16.86 2.83 2.45
C ALA A 32 -16.46 4.23 1.94
N GLU A 33 -17.24 5.27 2.24
CA GLU A 33 -16.90 6.67 1.94
C GLU A 33 -15.65 7.13 2.71
N GLN A 34 -15.51 6.75 3.99
CA GLN A 34 -14.30 7.05 4.78
C GLN A 34 -13.05 6.38 4.22
N ILE A 35 -13.18 5.13 3.75
CA ILE A 35 -12.12 4.39 3.07
C ILE A 35 -11.69 5.14 1.80
N ILE A 36 -12.65 5.51 0.92
CA ILE A 36 -12.36 6.27 -0.31
C ILE A 36 -11.66 7.60 0.02
N LYS A 37 -12.15 8.33 1.03
CA LYS A 37 -11.59 9.63 1.40
C LYS A 37 -10.14 9.49 1.89
N SER A 38 -9.84 8.44 2.65
CA SER A 38 -8.50 8.16 3.15
C SER A 38 -7.53 7.86 2.02
N PHE A 39 -7.90 6.96 1.11
CA PHE A 39 -7.09 6.66 -0.06
C PHE A 39 -6.93 7.85 -1.02
N LYS A 40 -7.97 8.69 -1.20
CA LYS A 40 -7.86 9.91 -2.01
C LYS A 40 -6.84 10.88 -1.42
N ARG A 41 -6.79 11.01 -0.08
CA ARG A 41 -5.78 11.82 0.61
C ARG A 41 -4.38 11.23 0.39
N GLU A 42 -4.23 9.92 0.48
CA GLU A 42 -2.96 9.25 0.20
C GLU A 42 -2.51 9.45 -1.25
N ALA A 43 -3.42 9.36 -2.23
CA ALA A 43 -3.10 9.62 -3.63
C ALA A 43 -2.62 11.06 -3.86
N ILE A 44 -3.22 12.05 -3.17
CA ILE A 44 -2.76 13.45 -3.23
C ILE A 44 -1.36 13.58 -2.62
N ILE A 45 -1.14 13.03 -1.42
CA ILE A 45 0.17 13.05 -0.76
C ILE A 45 1.23 12.39 -1.66
N TRP A 46 0.89 11.25 -2.26
CA TRP A 46 1.79 10.53 -3.15
C TRP A 46 2.13 11.33 -4.42
N GLY A 47 1.12 11.98 -5.04
CA GLY A 47 1.34 12.88 -6.17
C GLY A 47 2.23 14.08 -5.82
N VAL A 48 2.00 14.72 -4.66
CA VAL A 48 2.86 15.81 -4.16
C VAL A 48 4.29 15.32 -3.92
N SER A 49 4.47 14.12 -3.35
CA SER A 49 5.79 13.53 -3.13
C SER A 49 6.54 13.27 -4.44
N ILE A 50 5.87 12.80 -5.49
CA ILE A 50 6.51 12.61 -6.81
C ILE A 50 6.98 13.95 -7.38
N VAL A 51 6.11 14.96 -7.35
CA VAL A 51 6.45 16.30 -7.84
C VAL A 51 7.64 16.85 -7.04
N PHE A 52 7.64 16.68 -5.71
CA PHE A 52 8.75 17.08 -4.87
C PHE A 52 10.06 16.39 -5.28
N ILE A 53 10.06 15.06 -5.40
CA ILE A 53 11.23 14.28 -5.81
C ILE A 53 11.71 14.69 -7.22
N LEU A 54 10.81 15.00 -8.15
CA LEU A 54 11.19 15.49 -9.48
C LEU A 54 11.84 16.89 -9.45
N VAL A 55 11.46 17.74 -8.50
CA VAL A 55 11.97 19.11 -8.38
C VAL A 55 13.30 19.18 -7.63
N VAL A 56 13.55 18.25 -6.69
CA VAL A 56 14.81 18.17 -5.91
C VAL A 56 16.09 18.30 -6.75
N PRO A 57 16.29 17.59 -7.88
CA PRO A 57 17.52 17.70 -8.67
C PRO A 57 17.74 19.08 -9.31
N PHE A 58 16.70 19.91 -9.44
CA PHE A 58 16.80 21.27 -9.97
C PHE A 58 17.24 22.30 -8.93
N ILE A 59 17.35 21.90 -7.65
CA ILE A 59 17.84 22.77 -6.58
C ILE A 59 19.37 22.66 -6.54
N ASP A 60 20.06 23.78 -6.73
CA ASP A 60 21.53 23.86 -6.83
C ASP A 60 22.29 23.26 -5.63
N ILE A 61 21.63 23.06 -4.50
CA ILE A 61 22.17 22.46 -3.27
C ILE A 61 22.46 20.96 -3.45
N TYR A 62 21.75 20.28 -4.36
CA TYR A 62 21.82 18.81 -4.50
C TYR A 62 22.74 18.34 -5.65
N GLN A 63 23.19 19.24 -6.54
CA GLN A 63 24.14 19.02 -7.66
C GLN A 63 24.23 17.58 -8.20
N ILE A 64 23.08 16.96 -8.52
CA ILE A 64 23.04 15.58 -9.02
C ILE A 64 23.51 15.58 -10.48
N LYS A 65 24.79 15.29 -10.70
CA LYS A 65 25.44 15.37 -12.03
C LYS A 65 25.96 13.99 -12.49
N GLY A 66 26.08 13.82 -13.80
CA GLY A 66 26.66 12.62 -14.41
C GLY A 66 25.78 11.36 -14.28
N LEU A 67 26.44 10.19 -14.15
CA LEU A 67 25.79 8.87 -14.12
C LEU A 67 24.80 8.72 -12.94
N ILE A 68 25.04 9.41 -11.83
CA ILE A 68 24.15 9.42 -10.65
C ILE A 68 22.79 10.05 -10.99
N SER A 69 22.76 11.06 -11.87
CA SER A 69 21.51 11.66 -12.34
C SER A 69 20.64 10.67 -13.11
N PHE A 70 21.28 9.84 -13.95
CA PHE A 70 20.57 8.78 -14.67
C PHE A 70 19.99 7.73 -13.73
N ILE A 71 20.79 7.25 -12.76
CA ILE A 71 20.33 6.31 -11.73
C ILE A 71 19.17 6.92 -10.93
N TYR A 72 19.28 8.19 -10.56
CA TYR A 72 18.24 8.91 -9.82
C TYR A 72 16.91 8.91 -10.59
N TYR A 73 16.90 9.38 -11.84
CA TYR A 73 15.68 9.41 -12.64
C TYR A 73 15.11 8.02 -12.94
N PHE A 74 15.97 7.00 -13.07
CA PHE A 74 15.54 5.61 -13.19
C PHE A 74 14.78 5.14 -11.93
N LEU A 75 15.32 5.43 -10.73
CA LEU A 75 14.66 5.10 -9.47
C LEU A 75 13.35 5.89 -9.27
N VAL A 76 13.31 7.16 -9.68
CA VAL A 76 12.08 7.98 -9.67
C VAL A 76 11.03 7.39 -10.62
N PHE A 77 11.44 6.97 -11.82
CA PHE A 77 10.53 6.33 -12.78
C PHE A 77 9.97 5.00 -12.24
N GLN A 78 10.82 4.17 -11.63
CA GLN A 78 10.40 2.95 -10.94
C GLN A 78 9.38 3.26 -9.83
N PHE A 79 9.65 4.28 -9.00
CA PHE A 79 8.73 4.74 -7.96
C PHE A 79 7.36 5.12 -8.54
N ILE A 80 7.34 5.87 -9.65
CA ILE A 80 6.12 6.29 -10.34
C ILE A 80 5.31 5.07 -10.86
N ILE A 81 5.97 4.08 -11.47
CA ILE A 81 5.29 2.87 -11.96
C ILE A 81 4.58 2.14 -10.82
N PHE A 82 5.26 1.98 -9.67
CA PHE A 82 4.69 1.26 -8.54
C PHE A 82 3.48 1.95 -7.93
N GLY A 83 3.49 3.28 -7.79
CA GLY A 83 2.28 3.94 -7.30
C GLY A 83 1.17 4.08 -8.34
N LEU A 84 1.46 4.07 -9.65
CA LEU A 84 0.44 3.89 -10.69
C LEU A 84 -0.26 2.53 -10.54
N TYR A 85 0.50 1.46 -10.30
CA TYR A 85 -0.04 0.13 -10.03
C TYR A 85 -0.98 0.13 -8.82
N TYR A 86 -0.55 0.76 -7.71
CA TYR A 86 -1.37 0.92 -6.52
C TYR A 86 -2.63 1.76 -6.78
N TYR A 87 -2.50 2.89 -7.48
CA TYR A 87 -3.61 3.78 -7.80
C TYR A 87 -4.67 3.09 -8.67
N ARG A 88 -4.25 2.23 -9.60
CA ARG A 88 -5.18 1.42 -10.40
C ARG A 88 -6.05 0.53 -9.53
N ARG A 89 -5.50 -0.08 -8.47
CA ARG A 89 -6.29 -0.91 -7.54
C ARG A 89 -7.26 -0.07 -6.73
N PHE A 90 -6.82 1.09 -6.24
CA PHE A 90 -7.70 2.05 -5.57
C PHE A 90 -8.88 2.49 -6.46
N TYR A 91 -8.62 2.74 -7.75
CA TYR A 91 -9.66 3.08 -8.71
C TYR A 91 -10.72 1.98 -8.85
N THR A 92 -10.29 0.71 -8.89
CA THR A 92 -11.21 -0.44 -8.93
C THR A 92 -12.13 -0.49 -7.70
N ILE A 93 -11.57 -0.32 -6.50
CA ILE A 93 -12.33 -0.33 -5.24
C ILE A 93 -13.30 0.85 -5.18
N SER A 94 -12.84 2.04 -5.57
CA SER A 94 -13.68 3.24 -5.63
C SER A 94 -14.83 3.10 -6.62
N LYS A 95 -14.59 2.47 -7.78
CA LYS A 95 -15.62 2.19 -8.77
C LYS A 95 -16.64 1.19 -8.24
N MET A 96 -16.19 0.15 -7.53
CA MET A 96 -17.07 -0.85 -6.92
C MET A 96 -17.97 -0.23 -5.85
N ILE A 97 -17.41 0.57 -4.93
CA ILE A 97 -18.17 1.23 -3.86
C ILE A 97 -19.24 2.20 -4.39
N LYS A 98 -18.97 2.87 -5.53
CA LYS A 98 -19.91 3.81 -6.16
C LYS A 98 -21.08 3.14 -6.90
N GLN A 99 -21.07 1.82 -7.08
CA GLN A 99 -22.17 1.14 -7.74
C GLN A 99 -23.42 1.15 -6.82
N PRO A 100 -24.61 1.44 -7.37
CA PRO A 100 -25.82 1.69 -6.57
C PRO A 100 -26.33 0.49 -5.76
N ASN A 101 -25.83 -0.73 -6.01
CA ASN A 101 -26.27 -1.96 -5.34
C ASN A 101 -25.20 -2.58 -4.44
N THR A 102 -24.07 -1.92 -4.21
CA THR A 102 -22.90 -2.52 -3.52
C THR A 102 -23.13 -2.76 -2.02
N PHE A 103 -24.25 -2.30 -1.45
CA PHE A 103 -24.54 -2.50 -0.03
C PHE A 103 -25.81 -3.31 0.22
N ASN A 104 -26.58 -3.63 -0.82
CA ASN A 104 -27.91 -4.23 -0.67
C ASN A 104 -27.89 -5.75 -0.46
N SER A 105 -26.72 -6.38 -0.43
CA SER A 105 -26.61 -7.82 -0.20
C SER A 105 -25.42 -8.18 0.68
N ARG A 106 -25.58 -9.25 1.47
CA ARG A 106 -24.50 -9.88 2.24
C ARG A 106 -23.29 -10.19 1.37
N GLU A 107 -23.53 -10.70 0.17
CA GLU A 107 -22.48 -11.02 -0.80
C GLU A 107 -21.62 -9.80 -1.14
N SER A 108 -22.24 -8.62 -1.26
CA SER A 108 -21.52 -7.41 -1.60
C SER A 108 -20.66 -6.86 -0.45
N ILE A 109 -21.09 -7.04 0.80
CA ILE A 109 -20.29 -6.70 2.00
C ILE A 109 -19.10 -7.65 2.13
N ILE A 110 -19.31 -8.95 1.93
CA ILE A 110 -18.24 -9.96 1.91
C ILE A 110 -17.23 -9.63 0.81
N ARG A 111 -17.71 -9.31 -0.39
CA ARG A 111 -16.85 -8.93 -1.51
C ARG A 111 -16.05 -7.66 -1.19
N LEU A 112 -16.67 -6.65 -0.59
CA LEU A 112 -15.99 -5.43 -0.16
C LEU A 112 -14.89 -5.73 0.87
N TYR A 113 -15.15 -6.64 1.81
CA TYR A 113 -14.16 -7.08 2.80
C TYR A 113 -12.94 -7.72 2.16
N TYR A 114 -13.14 -8.68 1.27
CA TYR A 114 -12.02 -9.33 0.60
C TYR A 114 -11.26 -8.39 -0.35
N GLU A 115 -11.97 -7.52 -1.06
CA GLU A 115 -11.35 -6.50 -1.93
C GLU A 115 -10.49 -5.52 -1.11
N PHE A 116 -11.00 -5.08 0.04
CA PHE A 116 -10.28 -4.17 0.93
C PHE A 116 -9.08 -4.85 1.62
N HIS A 117 -9.25 -6.08 2.09
CA HIS A 117 -8.13 -6.88 2.62
C HIS A 117 -7.05 -7.08 1.56
N PHE A 118 -7.45 -7.43 0.33
CA PHE A 118 -6.50 -7.60 -0.77
C PHE A 118 -5.78 -6.29 -1.11
N ALA A 119 -6.47 -5.15 -1.02
CA ALA A 119 -5.86 -3.83 -1.22
C ALA A 119 -4.79 -3.52 -0.17
N ILE A 120 -5.04 -3.86 1.09
CA ILE A 120 -4.09 -3.68 2.20
C ILE A 120 -2.86 -4.57 2.00
N GLU A 121 -3.05 -5.80 1.55
CA GLU A 121 -1.94 -6.71 1.30
C GLU A 121 -1.13 -6.25 0.09
N THR A 122 -1.80 -5.76 -0.96
CA THR A 122 -1.13 -5.12 -2.11
C THR A 122 -0.34 -3.89 -1.67
N TYR A 123 -0.88 -3.06 -0.77
CA TYR A 123 -0.18 -1.91 -0.20
C TYR A 123 1.05 -2.33 0.59
N ARG A 124 0.93 -3.37 1.44
CA ARG A 124 2.05 -3.93 2.21
C ARG A 124 3.16 -4.42 1.29
N SER A 125 2.82 -5.22 0.28
CA SER A 125 3.79 -5.69 -0.72
C SER A 125 4.43 -4.53 -1.49
N SER A 126 3.65 -3.50 -1.85
CA SER A 126 4.16 -2.32 -2.54
C SER A 126 5.18 -1.55 -1.69
N ILE A 127 4.96 -1.41 -0.38
CA ILE A 127 5.93 -0.81 0.54
C ILE A 127 7.23 -1.61 0.55
N TYR A 128 7.17 -2.94 0.66
CA TYR A 128 8.37 -3.76 0.70
C TYR A 128 9.19 -3.69 -0.59
N VAL A 129 8.53 -3.57 -1.74
CA VAL A 129 9.23 -3.36 -3.02
C VAL A 129 9.80 -1.94 -3.13
N LEU A 130 9.12 -0.93 -2.59
CA LEU A 130 9.57 0.47 -2.63
C LEU A 130 10.65 0.80 -1.58
N LEU A 131 10.82 -0.01 -0.54
CA LEU A 131 11.78 0.25 0.53
C LEU A 131 13.22 0.37 0.02
N PRO A 132 13.77 -0.60 -0.74
CA PRO A 132 15.12 -0.49 -1.30
C PRO A 132 15.30 0.74 -2.21
N THR A 133 14.31 1.01 -3.07
CA THR A 133 14.29 2.19 -3.95
C THR A 133 14.31 3.49 -3.15
N SER A 134 13.56 3.56 -2.06
CA SER A 134 13.47 4.74 -1.19
C SER A 134 14.79 4.98 -0.43
N ILE A 135 15.43 3.91 0.05
CA ILE A 135 16.76 3.99 0.68
C ILE A 135 17.80 4.49 -0.33
N ALA A 136 17.80 3.94 -1.56
CA ALA A 136 18.72 4.38 -2.60
C ALA A 136 18.52 5.86 -2.97
N LEU A 137 17.27 6.32 -3.13
CA LEU A 137 16.95 7.73 -3.35
C LEU A 137 17.43 8.61 -2.19
N PHE A 138 17.24 8.16 -0.94
CA PHE A 138 17.68 8.89 0.24
C PHE A 138 19.20 9.03 0.31
N VAL A 139 19.94 7.97 -0.01
CA VAL A 139 21.42 7.98 -0.05
C VAL A 139 21.90 8.95 -1.13
N ILE A 140 21.33 8.89 -2.33
CA ILE A 140 21.70 9.79 -3.44
C ILE A 140 21.43 11.25 -3.07
N MET A 141 20.27 11.52 -2.44
CA MET A 141 19.87 12.88 -2.06
C MET A 141 20.68 13.42 -0.87
N SER A 142 21.07 12.57 0.08
CA SER A 142 21.79 12.99 1.30
C SER A 142 23.30 13.03 1.11
N GLY A 143 23.84 12.23 0.19
CA GLY A 143 25.29 12.07 0.02
C GLY A 143 26.00 13.22 -0.69
N LYS A 144 25.27 14.13 -1.38
CA LYS A 144 25.83 15.26 -2.14
C LYS A 144 27.07 14.85 -2.95
N ASP A 145 28.22 15.50 -2.74
CA ASP A 145 29.49 15.22 -3.42
C ASP A 145 30.07 13.84 -3.05
N LYS A 146 29.78 13.35 -1.84
CA LYS A 146 30.26 12.04 -1.35
C LYS A 146 29.45 10.86 -1.88
N THR A 147 28.33 11.10 -2.58
CA THR A 147 27.55 10.03 -3.20
C THR A 147 28.40 9.24 -4.19
N THR A 148 29.28 9.93 -4.94
CA THR A 148 30.23 9.28 -5.87
C THR A 148 31.20 8.37 -5.12
N ASP A 149 31.85 8.86 -4.06
CA ASP A 149 32.76 8.07 -3.22
C ASP A 149 32.07 6.87 -2.56
N ILE A 150 30.82 7.04 -2.09
CA ILE A 150 30.04 5.96 -1.49
C ILE A 150 29.74 4.89 -2.55
N ILE A 151 29.27 5.29 -3.74
CA ILE A 151 28.99 4.35 -4.83
C ILE A 151 30.26 3.63 -5.28
N ASP A 152 31.39 4.33 -5.36
CA ASP A 152 32.66 3.76 -5.78
C ASP A 152 33.21 2.74 -4.78
N LYS A 153 33.08 3.03 -3.47
CA LYS A 153 33.36 2.07 -2.38
C LYS A 153 32.48 0.82 -2.45
N PHE A 154 31.22 0.97 -2.88
CA PHE A 154 30.33 -0.18 -3.09
C PHE A 154 30.67 -0.96 -4.37
N TYR A 155 31.09 -0.28 -5.43
CA TYR A 155 31.49 -0.92 -6.70
C TYR A 155 32.78 -1.74 -6.51
N HIS A 156 33.74 -1.18 -5.78
CA HIS A 156 35.00 -1.84 -5.38
C HIS A 156 34.88 -2.49 -4.00
N PHE A 157 33.82 -3.32 -3.80
CA PHE A 157 33.50 -3.92 -2.50
C PHE A 157 34.67 -4.71 -1.90
N ASN A 158 35.37 -5.52 -2.70
CA ASN A 158 36.50 -6.32 -2.22
C ASN A 158 37.68 -5.48 -1.75
N GLU A 159 37.99 -4.39 -2.47
CA GLU A 159 39.11 -3.50 -2.11
C GLU A 159 38.76 -2.64 -0.89
N THR A 160 37.51 -2.17 -0.81
CA THR A 160 36.99 -1.42 0.34
C THR A 160 36.95 -2.29 1.59
N LEU A 161 36.66 -3.59 1.46
CA LEU A 161 36.65 -4.52 2.59
C LEU A 161 38.04 -4.73 3.19
N GLN A 162 39.09 -4.62 2.37
CA GLN A 162 40.47 -4.72 2.83
C GLN A 162 41.01 -3.39 3.37
N THR A 163 40.62 -2.26 2.78
CA THR A 163 41.15 -0.94 3.12
C THR A 163 40.38 -0.23 4.24
N ASP A 164 39.06 -0.39 4.29
CA ASP A 164 38.19 0.19 5.32
C ASP A 164 37.05 -0.77 5.71
N PRO A 165 37.38 -1.90 6.37
CA PRO A 165 36.38 -2.87 6.81
C PRO A 165 35.36 -2.25 7.78
N SER A 166 35.76 -1.23 8.53
CA SER A 166 34.91 -0.54 9.52
C SER A 166 33.69 0.12 8.86
N PHE A 167 33.89 0.72 7.68
CA PHE A 167 32.81 1.31 6.89
C PHE A 167 31.80 0.24 6.47
N ILE A 168 32.24 -0.90 5.94
CA ILE A 168 31.33 -1.97 5.48
C ILE A 168 30.53 -2.56 6.64
N TYR A 169 31.17 -2.87 7.77
CA TYR A 169 30.44 -3.37 8.94
C TYR A 169 29.42 -2.36 9.46
N SER A 170 29.77 -1.07 9.51
CA SER A 170 28.85 -0.02 9.95
C SER A 170 27.64 0.09 9.01
N VAL A 171 27.85 0.04 7.70
CA VAL A 171 26.80 0.12 6.69
C VAL A 171 25.88 -1.09 6.74
N LEU A 172 26.43 -2.30 6.92
CA LEU A 172 25.62 -3.52 7.07
C LEU A 172 24.79 -3.47 8.36
N ILE A 173 25.39 -3.15 9.49
CA ILE A 173 24.69 -3.11 10.80
C ILE A 173 23.61 -2.02 10.78
N VAL A 174 23.96 -0.80 10.41
CA VAL A 174 23.01 0.33 10.36
C VAL A 174 21.94 0.07 9.31
N GLY A 175 22.32 -0.43 8.13
CA GLY A 175 21.38 -0.79 7.06
C GLY A 175 20.36 -1.83 7.51
N SER A 176 20.80 -2.91 8.16
CA SER A 176 19.90 -3.94 8.70
C SER A 176 18.96 -3.37 9.78
N ILE A 177 19.46 -2.54 10.69
CA ILE A 177 18.63 -1.91 11.73
C ILE A 177 17.58 -1.00 11.10
N VAL A 178 17.96 -0.15 10.13
CA VAL A 178 17.04 0.76 9.45
C VAL A 178 15.96 -0.01 8.68
N ILE A 179 16.32 -1.09 7.98
CA ILE A 179 15.35 -1.94 7.27
C ILE A 179 14.37 -2.58 8.26
N LEU A 180 14.85 -3.13 9.38
CA LEU A 180 13.99 -3.71 10.41
C LEU A 180 13.03 -2.69 11.01
N LEU A 181 13.53 -1.49 11.35
CA LEU A 181 12.69 -0.41 11.88
C LEU A 181 11.62 0.03 10.87
N LEU A 182 11.98 0.14 9.59
CA LEU A 182 11.03 0.51 8.54
C LEU A 182 9.95 -0.56 8.34
N ILE A 183 10.31 -1.86 8.39
CA ILE A 183 9.33 -2.95 8.32
C ILE A 183 8.38 -2.87 9.52
N LEU A 184 8.91 -2.80 10.75
CA LEU A 184 8.08 -2.70 11.97
C LEU A 184 7.17 -1.47 11.95
N PHE A 185 7.69 -0.32 11.52
CA PHE A 185 6.91 0.90 11.40
C PHE A 185 5.81 0.76 10.35
N SER A 186 6.12 0.18 9.19
CA SER A 186 5.13 -0.06 8.13
C SER A 186 4.01 -0.99 8.60
N GLU A 187 4.33 -2.09 9.29
CA GLU A 187 3.32 -2.98 9.86
C GLU A 187 2.45 -2.29 10.90
N TRP A 188 3.06 -1.46 11.76
CA TRP A 188 2.33 -0.71 12.77
C TRP A 188 1.36 0.29 12.15
N VAL A 189 1.80 1.05 11.12
CA VAL A 189 0.94 1.97 10.37
C VAL A 189 -0.21 1.23 9.70
N ILE A 190 0.08 0.10 9.03
CA ILE A 190 -0.94 -0.73 8.38
C ILE A 190 -1.96 -1.22 9.41
N LYS A 191 -1.51 -1.83 10.52
CA LYS A 191 -2.42 -2.32 11.58
C LYS A 191 -3.27 -1.20 12.16
N ARG A 192 -2.69 -0.01 12.39
CA ARG A 192 -3.39 1.11 13.02
C ARG A 192 -4.38 1.81 12.08
N PHE A 193 -3.99 2.11 10.84
CA PHE A 193 -4.85 2.80 9.88
C PHE A 193 -5.87 1.86 9.24
N TYR A 194 -5.43 0.68 8.80
CA TYR A 194 -6.26 -0.22 8.00
C TYR A 194 -6.94 -1.30 8.84
N GLY A 195 -6.31 -1.76 9.92
CA GLY A 195 -6.89 -2.78 10.80
C GLY A 195 -8.19 -2.34 11.46
N ARG A 196 -8.36 -1.04 11.74
CA ARG A 196 -9.63 -0.50 12.28
C ARG A 196 -10.79 -0.70 11.31
N TYR A 197 -10.61 -0.35 10.04
CA TYR A 197 -11.65 -0.50 9.01
C TYR A 197 -11.97 -1.97 8.75
N LEU A 198 -10.94 -2.82 8.74
CA LEU A 198 -11.11 -4.26 8.53
C LEU A 198 -11.88 -4.92 9.67
N LYS A 199 -11.64 -4.49 10.92
CA LYS A 199 -12.36 -4.96 12.10
C LYS A 199 -13.83 -4.52 12.08
N GLN A 200 -14.09 -3.25 11.74
CA GLN A 200 -15.46 -2.73 11.60
C GLN A 200 -16.25 -3.44 10.50
N LEU A 201 -15.59 -3.77 9.39
CA LEU A 201 -16.22 -4.47 8.28
C LEU A 201 -16.47 -5.95 8.62
N LYS A 202 -15.59 -6.57 9.40
CA LYS A 202 -15.79 -7.93 9.96
C LYS A 202 -16.93 -7.97 10.98
N GLU A 203 -17.03 -6.99 11.85
CA GLU A 203 -18.13 -6.86 12.82
C GLU A 203 -19.48 -6.68 12.10
N LEU A 204 -19.52 -5.83 11.06
CA LEU A 204 -20.70 -5.71 10.20
C LEU A 204 -21.07 -7.04 9.55
N MET A 205 -20.10 -7.75 8.96
CA MET A 205 -20.34 -9.06 8.33
C MET A 205 -20.92 -10.08 9.32
N ASN A 206 -20.41 -10.13 10.56
CA ASN A 206 -20.93 -11.01 11.60
C ASN A 206 -22.36 -10.64 12.03
N GLN A 207 -22.70 -9.35 12.06
CA GLN A 207 -24.07 -8.88 12.35
C GLN A 207 -25.10 -9.24 11.26
N PHE A 208 -24.64 -9.61 10.06
CA PHE A 208 -25.49 -10.18 9.00
C PHE A 208 -25.62 -11.70 9.10
N GLU A 209 -24.82 -12.35 9.94
CA GLU A 209 -24.83 -13.81 10.17
C GLU A 209 -25.76 -14.19 11.34
N GLU A 210 -25.96 -13.28 12.31
CA GLU A 210 -26.98 -13.36 13.37
C GLU A 210 -28.37 -12.90 12.90
#